data_AF-A0A7R9MUT2-F1
#
_entry.id   AF-A0A7R9MUT2-F1
#
_cell.length_a   1.000
_cell.length_b   1.000
_cell.length_c   1.000
_cell.angle_alpha   90.00
_cell.angle_beta   90.00
_cell.angle_gamma   90.00
#
_symmetry.space_group_name_H-M   'P 1'
#
loop_
_entity.id
_entity.type
_entity.pdbx_description
1 polymer ?
#
loop_
_entity_poly.entity_id
_entity_poly.type
_entity_poly.pdbx_seq_one_letter_code
_entity_poly.pdbx_strand_id
1 'polypeptide(L)' 'MDGSGGKLTGAQKEELMDTVKQQIAVANAHELLKKMTEKCFNKCVVRPGTSLDNSETVC' A
#
# COMPACT_ATOMS: atom_id res chain seq x y z
N MET A 1 23.60 -28.41 8.52
CA MET A 1 22.47 -27.46 8.57
C MET A 1 22.71 -26.62 9.81
N ASP A 2 23.62 -25.67 9.69
CA ASP A 2 24.14 -24.88 10.80
C ASP A 2 23.13 -23.82 11.21
N GLY A 3 22.64 -23.95 12.45
CA GLY A 3 22.01 -22.87 13.15
C GLY A 3 23.03 -21.80 13.50
N SER A 4 22.65 -20.53 13.35
CA SER A 4 23.33 -19.45 14.05
C SER A 4 22.36 -18.29 14.24
N GLY A 5 22.01 -18.02 15.50
CA GLY A 5 21.45 -16.76 15.95
C GLY A 5 22.48 -15.65 15.82
N GLY A 6 22.84 -15.33 14.58
CA GLY A 6 23.76 -14.25 14.23
C GLY A 6 23.11 -12.93 14.59
N LYS A 7 23.66 -12.24 15.60
CA LYS A 7 23.37 -10.82 15.82
C LYS A 7 23.73 -10.08 14.53
N LEU A 8 22.73 -9.52 13.85
CA LEU A 8 22.92 -8.64 12.70
C LEU A 8 23.97 -7.59 13.06
N THR A 9 25.00 -7.40 12.22
CA THR A 9 25.96 -6.33 12.43
C THR A 9 25.26 -4.97 12.31
N GLY A 10 25.85 -3.91 12.88
CA GLY A 10 25.26 -2.56 12.81
C GLY A 10 24.91 -2.11 11.38
N ALA A 11 25.81 -2.39 10.44
CA ALA A 11 25.61 -2.10 9.01
C ALA A 11 24.48 -2.94 8.38
N GLN A 12 24.41 -4.24 8.68
CA GLN A 12 23.32 -5.11 8.20
C GLN A 12 21.96 -4.69 8.75
N LYS A 13 21.91 -4.20 9.99
CA LYS A 13 20.70 -3.67 10.61
C LYS A 13 20.26 -2.37 9.94
N GLU A 14 21.19 -1.48 9.60
CA GLU A 14 20.90 -0.23 8.90
C GLU A 14 20.31 -0.48 7.51
N GLU A 15 20.95 -1.34 6.71
CA GLU A 15 20.47 -1.75 5.39
C GLU A 15 19.09 -2.43 5.44
N LEU A 16 18.88 -3.31 6.44
CA LEU A 16 17.58 -3.93 6.67
C LEU A 16 16.52 -2.89 7.03
N MET A 17 16.85 -1.92 7.88
CA MET A 17 15.91 -0.86 8.27
C MET A 17 15.53 0.02 7.09
N ASP A 18 16.47 0.33 6.20
CA ASP A 18 16.18 1.10 5.00
C ASP A 18 15.27 0.33 4.03
N THR A 19 15.52 -0.97 3.87
CA THR A 19 14.64 -1.86 3.10
C THR A 19 13.22 -1.91 3.71
N VAL A 20 13.12 -2.05 5.04
CA VAL A 20 11.84 -2.07 5.75
C VAL A 20 11.10 -0.73 5.61
N LYS A 21 11.79 0.42 5.72
CA LYS A 21 11.18 1.74 5.51
C LYS A 21 10.58 1.87 4.11
N GLN A 22 11.29 1.41 3.08
CA GLN A 22 10.78 1.42 1.71
C GLN A 22 9.52 0.56 1.57
N GLN A 23 9.52 -0.64 2.15
CA GLN A 23 8.34 -1.51 2.15
C GLN A 23 7.16 -0.91 2.91
N ILE A 24 7.40 -0.24 4.05
CA ILE A 24 6.37 0.46 4.81
C ILE A 24 5.78 1.61 3.98
N ALA A 25 6.61 2.39 3.29
CA ALA A 25 6.13 3.48 2.43
C ALA A 25 5.22 2.94 1.31
N VAL A 26 5.61 1.84 0.68
CA VAL A 26 4.81 1.14 -0.33
C VAL A 26 3.50 0.62 0.26
N ALA A 27 3.55 -0.05 1.42
CA ALA A 27 2.36 -0.58 2.09
C ALA A 27 1.37 0.53 2.49
N ASN A 28 1.87 1.65 3.03
CA ASN A 28 1.06 2.81 3.38
C ASN A 28 0.40 3.45 2.14
N ALA A 29 1.13 3.53 1.01
CA ALA A 29 0.57 4.03 -0.24
C ALA A 29 -0.53 3.09 -0.77
N HIS A 30 -0.33 1.77 -0.73
CA HIS A 30 -1.36 0.81 -1.11
C HIS A 30 -2.60 0.89 -0.21
N GLU A 31 -2.42 1.04 1.11
CA GLU A 31 -3.52 1.21 2.05
C GLU A 31 -4.30 2.52 1.78
N LEU A 32 -3.59 3.61 1.51
CA LEU A 32 -4.20 4.89 1.13
C LEU A 32 -5.01 4.74 -0.16
N LEU A 33 -4.43 4.13 -1.20
CA LEU A 33 -5.11 3.90 -2.47
C LEU A 33 -6.36 3.05 -2.28
N LYS A 34 -6.29 1.96 -1.49
CA LYS A 34 -7.45 1.13 -1.18
C LYS A 34 -8.56 1.94 -0.50
N LYS A 35 -8.22 2.71 0.53
CA LYS A 35 -9.20 3.57 1.24
C LYS A 35 -9.79 4.65 0.33
N MET A 36 -8.98 5.26 -0.53
CA MET A 36 -9.43 6.23 -1.53
C MET A 36 -10.41 5.56 -2.50
N THR A 37 -10.04 4.41 -3.08
CA THR A 37 -10.90 3.65 -3.99
C THR A 37 -12.23 3.28 -3.34
N GLU A 38 -12.23 2.77 -2.11
CA GLU A 38 -13.46 2.44 -1.39
C GLU A 38 -14.34 3.68 -1.15
N LYS A 39 -13.74 4.80 -0.71
CA LYS A 39 -14.48 6.04 -0.46
C LYS A 39 -15.05 6.64 -1.73
N CYS A 40 -14.23 6.76 -2.78
CA CYS A 40 -14.67 7.30 -4.06
C CYS A 40 -15.73 6.40 -4.68
N PHE A 41 -15.56 5.08 -4.67
CA PHE A 41 -16.58 4.17 -5.19
C PHE A 41 -17.92 4.35 -4.46
N ASN A 42 -17.91 4.27 -3.12
CA ASN A 42 -19.13 4.41 -2.33
C ASN A 42 -19.80 5.78 -2.46
N LYS A 43 -19.03 6.84 -2.76
CA LYS A 43 -19.54 8.21 -2.86
C LYS A 43 -19.98 8.59 -4.27
N CYS A 44 -19.21 8.17 -5.27
CA CYS A 44 -19.32 8.61 -6.65
C CYS A 44 -20.09 7.64 -7.53
N VAL A 45 -20.02 6.32 -7.27
CA VAL A 45 -20.72 5.31 -8.06
C VAL A 45 -22.10 5.07 -7.47
N VAL A 46 -23.07 5.86 -7.91
CA VAL A 46 -24.47 5.78 -7.48
C VAL A 46 -25.23 4.67 -8.21
N ARG A 47 -24.79 4.28 -9.41
CA ARG A 47 -25.42 3.23 -10.21
C ARG A 47 -24.35 2.28 -10.75
N PRO A 48 -23.97 1.24 -9.98
CA PRO A 48 -22.96 0.28 -10.41
C PRO A 48 -23.33 -0.35 -11.75
N GLY A 49 -22.38 -0.34 -12.68
CA GLY A 49 -22.53 -0.90 -14.02
C GLY A 49 -21.18 -1.29 -14.61
N THR A 50 -21.18 -1.70 -15.88
CA THR A 50 -19.93 -2.04 -16.60
C THR A 50 -19.14 -0.81 -17.05
N SER A 51 -19.68 0.39 -16.84
CA SER A 51 -19.08 1.65 -17.25
C SER A 51 -19.56 2.76 -16.31
N LEU A 52 -18.70 3.74 -16.06
CA LEU A 52 -19.05 4.94 -15.31
C LEU A 52 -19.76 5.93 -16.24
N ASP A 53 -20.82 6.56 -15.75
CA ASP A 53 -21.39 7.70 -16.47
C ASP A 53 -20.52 8.97 -16.29
N ASN A 54 -20.86 10.05 -17.00
CA ASN A 54 -20.06 11.28 -16.95
C ASN A 54 -20.04 11.92 -15.56
N SER A 55 -21.12 11.79 -14.78
CA SER A 55 -21.18 12.31 -13.41
C SER A 55 -20.34 11.46 -12.46
N GLU A 56 -20.31 10.14 -12.63
CA GLU A 56 -19.49 9.23 -11.83
C GLU A 56 -17.99 9.30 -12.18
N THR A 57 -17.65 9.70 -13.41
CA THR A 57 -16.25 9.86 -13.88
C THR A 57 -15.61 11.18 -13.44
N VAL A 58 -16.40 12.25 -13.34
CA VAL A 58 -15.94 13.59 -12.94
C VAL A 58 -15.92 13.74 -11.42
N CYS A 59 -16.72 12.94 -10.71
CA CYS A 59 -16.58 12.71 -9.28
C CYS A 59 -15.22 12.01 -8.99
#